data_AF-A0A3D5SYK1-F1
#
_entry.id   AF-A0A3D5SYK1-F1
#
_cell.length_a   1.000
_cell.length_b   1.000
_cell.length_c   1.000
_cell.angle_alpha   90.00
_cell.angle_beta   90.00
_cell.angle_gamma   90.00
#
_symmetry.space_group_name_H-M   'P 1'
#
loop_
_entity.id
_entity.type
_entity.pdbx_description
1 polymer ?
#
loop_
_entity_poly.entity_id
_entity_poly.type
_entity_poly.pdbx_seq_one_letter_code
_entity_poly.pdbx_strand_id
1 'polypeptide(L)'
;LIDIVRARLDAKNDCYLAELPSLALRDVRIEDQMVRDNERMLTDGFYAEVTLSYDGVIAQQTGGRPFKVDALRPIQMSKSDVLDVLMKARQTFSVTEWIDFLLRSIGLEASALSDRAKKVVLLRMVPFVERNYNMVELGPRGTGKSHLFQQISPYS
;
A
#
# COMPACT_ATOMS: atom_id res chain seq x y z
N LEU A 1 10.56 -6.14 13.42
CA LEU A 1 9.34 -5.33 13.67
C LEU A 1 8.66 -5.00 12.34
N ILE A 2 7.41 -4.55 12.33
CA ILE A 2 6.76 -4.03 11.12
C ILE A 2 6.68 -2.51 11.25
N ASP A 3 7.15 -1.79 10.24
CA ASP A 3 7.07 -0.32 10.21
C ASP A 3 6.95 0.18 8.78
N ILE A 4 6.51 1.43 8.63
CA ILE A 4 6.74 2.16 7.39
C ILE A 4 8.20 2.63 7.38
N VAL A 5 8.93 2.29 6.31
CA VAL A 5 10.33 2.65 6.15
C VAL A 5 10.44 3.77 5.12
N ARG A 6 11.03 4.89 5.54
CA ARG A 6 11.41 6.00 4.68
C ARG A 6 12.92 6.17 4.73
N ALA A 7 13.51 6.67 3.66
CA ALA A 7 14.94 6.95 3.59
C ALA A 7 15.18 8.36 3.05
N ARG A 8 16.26 8.99 3.52
CA ARG A 8 16.75 10.29 3.03
C ARG A 8 18.26 10.28 2.90
N LEU A 9 18.78 11.06 1.96
CA LEU A 9 20.22 11.27 1.82
C LEU A 9 20.69 12.28 2.89
N ASP A 10 21.68 11.90 3.68
CA ASP A 10 22.44 12.82 4.52
C ASP A 10 23.67 13.33 3.76
N ALA A 11 23.48 14.42 3.02
CA ALA A 11 24.51 15.01 2.16
C ALA A 11 25.80 15.43 2.91
N LYS A 12 25.73 15.61 4.24
CA LYS A 12 26.93 15.97 5.04
C LYS A 12 27.87 14.79 5.23
N ASN A 13 27.32 13.58 5.32
CA ASN A 13 28.05 12.36 5.62
C ASN A 13 28.02 11.36 4.45
N ASP A 14 27.48 11.78 3.30
CA ASP A 14 27.32 10.99 2.07
C ASP A 14 26.78 9.57 2.31
N CYS A 15 25.70 9.49 3.09
CA CYS A 15 25.06 8.21 3.42
C CYS A 15 23.55 8.34 3.50
N TYR A 16 22.83 7.23 3.31
CA TYR A 16 21.40 7.19 3.55
C TYR A 16 21.06 6.94 5.02
N LEU A 17 19.95 7.54 5.46
CA LEU A 17 19.36 7.32 6.76
C LEU A 17 17.91 6.90 6.62
N ALA A 18 17.54 5.87 7.37
CA ALA A 18 16.17 5.40 7.47
C ALA A 18 15.44 6.03 8.66
N GLU A 19 14.15 6.27 8.47
CA GLU A 19 13.19 6.65 9.49
C GLU A 19 12.24 5.48 9.76
N LEU A 20 12.06 5.17 11.05
CA LEU A 20 11.19 4.13 11.60
C LEU A 20 10.23 4.79 12.61
N PRO A 21 9.05 5.27 12.17
CA PRO A 21 8.14 6.06 13.00
C PRO A 21 7.63 5.31 14.22
N SER A 22 7.44 3.99 14.15
CA SER A 22 6.93 3.19 15.26
C SER A 22 7.89 3.18 16.46
N LEU A 23 9.18 3.43 16.22
CA LEU A 23 10.22 3.53 17.26
C LEU A 23 10.67 4.98 17.51
N ALA A 24 10.05 5.97 16.85
CA ALA A 24 10.48 7.37 16.85
C ALA A 24 11.97 7.56 16.47
N LEU A 25 12.52 6.68 15.62
CA LEU A 25 13.90 6.74 15.16
C LEU A 25 13.96 7.42 13.78
N ARG A 26 14.76 8.48 13.65
CA ARG A 26 14.90 9.26 12.41
C ARG A 26 16.25 9.13 11.71
N ASP A 27 17.25 8.67 12.44
CA ASP A 27 18.64 8.60 12.00
C ASP A 27 19.17 7.17 12.11
N VAL A 28 18.44 6.21 11.54
CA VAL A 28 18.83 4.80 11.51
C VAL A 28 19.78 4.57 10.33
N ARG A 29 20.92 3.92 10.58
CA ARG A 29 21.85 3.57 9.50
C ARG A 29 21.21 2.53 8.57
N ILE A 30 21.32 2.75 7.27
CA ILE A 30 20.86 1.82 6.23
C ILE A 30 21.89 1.77 5.11
N GLU A 31 22.09 0.61 4.50
CA GLU A 31 23.06 0.44 3.41
C GLU A 31 22.51 1.01 2.10
N ASP A 32 23.38 1.68 1.33
CA ASP A 32 23.02 2.30 0.06
C ASP A 32 22.36 1.33 -0.92
N GLN A 33 22.87 0.09 -0.99
CA GLN A 33 22.32 -0.93 -1.86
C GLN A 33 20.87 -1.26 -1.49
N MET A 34 20.55 -1.34 -0.19
CA MET A 34 19.19 -1.62 0.29
C MET A 34 18.21 -0.51 -0.10
N VAL A 35 18.66 0.75 -0.12
CA VAL A 35 17.87 1.89 -0.61
C VAL A 35 17.68 1.84 -2.12
N ARG A 36 18.74 1.53 -2.89
CA ARG A 36 18.67 1.39 -4.35
C ARG A 36 17.76 0.25 -4.80
N ASP A 37 17.79 -0.87 -4.09
CA ASP A 37 16.92 -2.01 -4.36
C ASP A 37 15.44 -1.70 -4.04
N ASN A 38 15.18 -0.62 -3.30
CA ASN A 38 13.84 -0.23 -2.85
C ASN A 38 13.65 1.30 -2.90
N GLU A 39 13.78 1.90 -4.09
CA GLU A 39 13.76 3.37 -4.29
C GLU A 39 12.52 4.07 -3.71
N ARG A 40 11.41 3.33 -3.53
CA ARG A 40 10.20 3.83 -2.87
C ARG A 40 10.44 4.39 -1.46
N MET A 41 11.49 3.95 -0.75
CA MET A 41 11.88 4.54 0.54
C MET A 41 12.16 6.04 0.42
N LEU A 42 12.64 6.52 -0.73
CA LEU A 42 13.00 7.91 -0.99
C LEU A 42 11.80 8.82 -1.30
N THR A 43 10.59 8.24 -1.36
CA THR A 43 9.34 8.96 -1.64
C THR A 43 8.43 8.93 -0.41
N ASP A 44 7.28 8.27 -0.48
CA ASP A 44 6.33 8.17 0.63
C ASP A 44 6.69 7.08 1.66
N GLY A 45 7.67 6.24 1.33
CA GLY A 45 8.04 5.04 2.09
C GLY A 45 7.17 3.83 1.75
N PHE A 46 7.40 2.72 2.44
CA PHE A 46 6.56 1.53 2.33
C PHE A 46 6.63 0.68 3.60
N TYR A 47 5.62 -0.16 3.82
CA TYR A 47 5.61 -1.08 4.95
C TYR A 47 6.56 -2.25 4.73
N ALA A 48 7.39 -2.53 5.73
CA ALA A 48 8.32 -3.64 5.69
C ALA A 48 8.42 -4.33 7.05
N GLU A 49 8.76 -5.62 7.01
CA GLU A 49 9.37 -6.28 8.15
C GLU A 49 10.84 -5.86 8.21
N VAL A 50 11.22 -5.21 9.31
CA VAL A 50 12.54 -4.62 9.56
C VAL A 50 13.24 -5.39 10.67
N THR A 51 14.45 -5.86 10.39
CA THR A 51 15.40 -6.34 11.40
C THR A 51 16.34 -5.20 11.78
N LEU A 52 16.33 -4.84 13.05
CA LEU A 52 17.07 -3.71 13.60
C LEU A 52 18.11 -4.21 14.60
N SER A 53 19.35 -3.74 14.49
CA SER A 53 20.38 -3.90 15.50
C SER A 53 20.70 -2.60 16.21
N TYR A 54 21.25 -2.75 17.41
CA TYR A 54 21.75 -1.67 18.24
C TYR A 54 23.23 -1.93 18.56
N ASP A 55 24.06 -0.91 18.36
CA ASP A 55 25.47 -0.92 18.74
C ASP A 55 25.74 0.09 19.87
N GLY A 56 26.01 -0.42 21.06
CA GLY A 56 26.29 0.38 22.25
C GLY A 56 27.63 1.11 22.22
N VAL A 57 28.60 0.64 21.44
CA VAL A 57 29.90 1.32 21.27
C VAL A 57 29.71 2.58 20.44
N ILE A 58 28.92 2.50 19.37
CA ILE A 58 28.56 3.66 18.55
C ILE A 58 27.70 4.65 19.35
N ALA A 59 26.84 4.18 20.25
CA ALA A 59 26.03 5.06 21.11
C ALA A 59 26.88 6.00 22.00
N GLN A 60 28.11 5.60 22.34
CA GLN A 60 29.03 6.40 23.18
C GLN A 60 29.85 7.41 22.36
N GLN A 61 29.83 7.32 21.03
CA GLN A 61 30.53 8.26 20.16
C GLN A 61 29.74 9.57 20.01
N THR A 62 30.45 10.69 19.91
CA THR A 62 29.83 11.99 19.64
C THR A 62 29.15 11.97 18.27
N GLY A 63 27.82 12.08 18.26
CA GLY A 63 27.01 12.02 17.03
C GLY A 63 26.81 10.61 16.47
N GLY A 64 27.12 9.56 17.25
CA GLY A 64 26.93 8.18 16.84
C GLY A 64 25.46 7.82 16.61
N ARG A 65 25.22 7.01 15.57
CA ARG A 65 23.89 6.50 15.18
C ARG A 65 23.81 5.01 15.54
N PRO A 66 23.41 4.64 16.76
CA PRO A 66 23.60 3.28 17.25
C PRO A 66 22.70 2.25 16.54
N PHE A 67 21.57 2.69 16.01
CA PHE A 67 20.62 1.82 15.32
C PHE A 67 21.02 1.58 13.85
N LYS A 68 20.92 0.34 13.39
CA LYS A 68 21.15 -0.07 11.99
C LYS A 68 20.04 -0.99 11.51
N VAL A 69 19.56 -0.79 10.29
CA VAL A 69 18.75 -1.77 9.55
C VAL A 69 19.66 -2.86 9.02
N ASP A 70 19.51 -4.08 9.52
CA ASP A 70 20.29 -5.24 9.06
C ASP A 70 19.58 -5.99 7.93
N ALA A 71 18.25 -6.03 7.97
CA ALA A 71 17.46 -6.64 6.93
C ALA A 71 16.12 -5.92 6.79
N LEU A 72 15.64 -5.91 5.56
CA LEU A 72 14.36 -5.32 5.21
C LEU A 72 13.66 -6.26 4.25
N ARG A 73 12.46 -6.69 4.63
CA ARG A 73 11.57 -7.49 3.79
C ARG A 73 10.32 -6.67 3.48
N PRO A 74 10.20 -6.12 2.27
CA PRO A 74 9.02 -5.34 1.89
C PRO A 74 7.75 -6.16 2.08
N ILE A 75 6.81 -5.62 2.83
CA ILE A 75 5.45 -6.13 2.87
C ILE A 75 4.78 -5.50 1.66
N GLN A 76 4.81 -6.22 0.55
CA GLN A 76 4.35 -5.72 -0.75
C GLN A 76 2.99 -5.02 -0.65
N MET A 77 2.87 -3.86 -1.32
CA MET A 77 2.00 -3.76 -2.50
C MET A 77 2.45 -2.65 -3.47
N SER A 78 3.04 -3.07 -4.58
CA SER A 78 2.53 -2.91 -5.95
C SER A 78 3.71 -3.20 -6.88
N LYS A 79 3.70 -4.36 -7.54
CA LYS A 79 4.62 -4.56 -8.65
C LYS A 79 4.29 -3.49 -9.70
N SER A 80 5.31 -2.90 -10.33
CA SER A 80 5.11 -1.88 -11.36
C SER A 80 4.29 -2.39 -12.55
N ASP A 81 4.30 -3.71 -12.78
CA ASP A 81 3.61 -4.40 -13.87
C ASP A 81 2.18 -4.85 -13.51
N VAL A 82 1.60 -4.42 -12.37
CA VAL A 82 0.27 -4.86 -11.93
C VAL A 82 -0.80 -4.62 -13.01
N LEU A 83 -0.77 -3.48 -13.70
CA LEU A 83 -1.73 -3.19 -14.77
C LEU A 83 -1.57 -4.15 -15.95
N ASP A 84 -0.33 -4.43 -16.37
CA ASP A 84 -0.05 -5.37 -17.47
C ASP A 84 -0.50 -6.79 -17.12
N VAL A 85 -0.26 -7.22 -15.88
CA VAL A 85 -0.72 -8.51 -15.37
C VAL A 85 -2.25 -8.60 -15.39
N LEU A 86 -2.95 -7.56 -14.90
CA LEU A 86 -4.41 -7.51 -14.89
C LEU A 86 -4.99 -7.46 -16.31
N MET A 87 -4.36 -6.74 -17.23
CA MET A 87 -4.78 -6.67 -18.63
C MET A 87 -4.65 -8.02 -19.34
N LYS A 88 -3.54 -8.74 -19.11
CA LYS A 88 -3.34 -10.09 -19.65
C LYS A 88 -4.35 -11.07 -19.06
N ALA A 89 -4.53 -11.05 -17.74
CA ALA A 89 -5.51 -11.91 -17.07
C ALA A 89 -6.94 -11.63 -17.55
N ARG A 90 -7.32 -10.36 -17.76
CA ARG A 90 -8.65 -10.00 -18.30
C ARG A 90 -8.99 -10.73 -19.59
N GLN A 91 -8.00 -11.01 -20.46
CA GLN A 91 -8.22 -11.70 -21.74
C GLN A 91 -8.65 -13.16 -21.57
N THR A 92 -8.32 -13.79 -20.44
CA THR A 92 -8.68 -15.19 -20.17
C THR A 92 -10.02 -15.35 -19.49
N PHE A 93 -10.73 -14.24 -19.20
CA PHE A 93 -12.01 -14.24 -18.52
C PHE A 93 -13.14 -13.87 -19.48
N SER A 94 -14.27 -14.57 -19.36
CA SER A 94 -15.53 -14.07 -19.88
C SER A 94 -15.97 -12.79 -19.15
N VAL A 95 -16.92 -12.05 -19.72
CA VAL A 95 -17.47 -10.85 -19.07
C VAL A 95 -18.09 -11.19 -17.72
N THR A 96 -18.81 -12.30 -17.61
CA THR A 96 -19.46 -12.73 -16.37
C THR A 96 -18.45 -13.06 -15.29
N GLU A 97 -17.43 -13.87 -15.62
CA GLU A 97 -16.37 -14.23 -14.66
C GLU A 97 -15.59 -13.00 -14.21
N TRP A 98 -15.36 -12.04 -15.11
CA TRP A 98 -14.68 -10.80 -14.78
C TRP A 98 -15.49 -9.94 -13.80
N ILE A 99 -16.80 -9.82 -14.03
CA ILE A 99 -17.70 -9.12 -13.11
C ILE A 99 -17.68 -9.78 -11.73
N ASP A 100 -17.81 -11.11 -11.68
CA ASP A 100 -17.81 -11.87 -10.43
C ASP A 100 -16.49 -11.75 -9.67
N PHE A 101 -15.36 -11.73 -10.39
CA PHE A 101 -14.04 -11.48 -9.82
C PHE A 101 -13.95 -10.08 -9.19
N LEU A 102 -14.38 -9.04 -9.91
CA LEU A 102 -14.37 -7.67 -9.40
C LEU A 102 -15.22 -7.52 -8.14
N LEU A 103 -16.41 -8.13 -8.12
CA LEU A 103 -17.30 -8.16 -6.94
C LEU A 103 -16.64 -8.81 -5.73
N ARG A 104 -15.99 -9.96 -5.91
CA ARG A 104 -15.29 -10.64 -4.82
C ARG A 104 -14.08 -9.86 -4.31
N SER A 105 -13.40 -9.11 -5.18
CA SER A 105 -12.25 -8.27 -4.79
C SER A 105 -12.62 -7.15 -3.81
N ILE A 106 -13.89 -6.75 -3.76
CA ILE A 106 -14.43 -5.78 -2.80
C ILE A 106 -15.25 -6.44 -1.67
N GLY A 107 -15.09 -7.76 -1.48
CA GLY A 107 -15.71 -8.51 -0.39
C GLY A 107 -17.17 -8.91 -0.60
N LEU A 108 -17.70 -8.86 -1.83
CA LEU A 108 -19.07 -9.23 -2.14
C LEU A 108 -19.17 -10.58 -2.86
N GLU A 109 -20.04 -11.44 -2.36
CA GLU A 109 -20.28 -12.76 -2.98
C GLU A 109 -21.20 -12.64 -4.18
N ALA A 110 -20.63 -12.79 -5.38
CA ALA A 110 -21.34 -12.55 -6.64
C ALA A 110 -22.53 -13.50 -6.85
N SER A 111 -22.46 -14.74 -6.36
CA SER A 111 -23.56 -15.72 -6.47
C SER A 111 -24.81 -15.33 -5.67
N ALA A 112 -24.67 -14.47 -4.66
CA ALA A 112 -25.78 -13.97 -3.86
C ALA A 112 -26.49 -12.75 -4.50
N LEU A 113 -26.01 -12.25 -5.65
CA LEU A 113 -26.50 -11.05 -6.30
C LEU A 113 -27.18 -11.37 -7.63
N SER A 114 -28.32 -10.73 -7.89
CA SER A 114 -28.92 -10.71 -9.23
C SER A 114 -28.04 -9.92 -10.19
N ASP A 115 -28.17 -10.17 -11.50
CA ASP A 115 -27.40 -9.43 -12.53
C ASP A 115 -27.60 -7.92 -12.45
N ARG A 116 -28.80 -7.47 -12.06
CA ARG A 116 -29.07 -6.05 -11.83
C ARG A 116 -28.30 -5.53 -10.63
N ALA A 117 -28.27 -6.29 -9.52
CA ALA A 117 -27.52 -5.89 -8.33
C ALA A 117 -26.01 -5.85 -8.60
N LYS A 118 -25.46 -6.82 -9.36
CA LYS A 118 -24.06 -6.81 -9.81
C LYS A 118 -23.72 -5.52 -10.56
N LYS A 119 -24.56 -5.10 -11.51
CA LYS A 119 -24.38 -3.85 -12.27
C LYS A 119 -24.43 -2.60 -11.37
N VAL A 120 -25.33 -2.57 -10.39
CA VAL A 120 -25.40 -1.45 -9.42
C VAL A 120 -24.12 -1.37 -8.60
N VAL A 121 -23.59 -2.51 -8.16
CA VAL A 121 -22.32 -2.53 -7.41
C VAL A 121 -21.16 -2.05 -8.27
N LEU A 122 -21.07 -2.47 -9.53
CA LEU A 122 -20.05 -1.96 -10.46
C LEU A 122 -20.17 -0.44 -10.64
N LEU A 123 -21.39 0.08 -10.77
CA LEU A 123 -21.63 1.52 -10.87
C LEU A 123 -21.11 2.27 -9.62
N ARG A 124 -21.25 1.68 -8.42
CA ARG A 124 -20.70 2.25 -7.18
C ARG A 124 -19.18 2.34 -7.18
N MET A 125 -18.48 1.55 -8.00
CA MET A 125 -17.01 1.57 -8.12
C MET A 125 -16.51 2.65 -9.09
N VAL A 126 -17.35 3.12 -10.01
CA VAL A 126 -16.96 4.10 -11.06
C VAL A 126 -16.34 5.39 -10.51
N PRO A 127 -16.87 6.02 -9.43
CA PRO A 127 -16.29 7.24 -8.88
C PRO A 127 -14.83 7.10 -8.41
N PHE A 128 -14.35 5.88 -8.13
CA PHE A 128 -12.98 5.63 -7.67
C PHE A 128 -11.97 5.48 -8.80
N VAL A 129 -12.43 5.24 -10.03
CA VAL A 129 -11.57 4.97 -11.20
C VAL A 129 -11.72 6.02 -12.30
N GLU A 130 -12.86 6.72 -12.35
CA GLU A 130 -13.13 7.79 -13.32
C GLU A 130 -13.00 9.17 -12.68
N ARG A 131 -12.17 10.03 -13.27
CA ARG A 131 -12.01 11.41 -12.82
C ARG A 131 -13.28 12.21 -13.13
N ASN A 132 -13.65 13.11 -12.21
CA ASN A 132 -14.80 14.00 -12.34
C ASN A 132 -16.17 13.27 -12.46
N TYR A 133 -16.26 12.02 -12.01
CA TYR A 133 -17.52 11.28 -11.97
C TYR A 133 -18.24 11.47 -10.62
N ASN A 134 -19.35 12.21 -10.62
CA ASN A 134 -20.16 12.42 -9.41
C ASN A 134 -21.39 11.50 -9.43
N MET A 135 -21.63 10.80 -8.32
CA MET A 135 -22.75 9.86 -8.20
C MET A 135 -23.56 10.15 -6.94
N VAL A 136 -24.89 10.13 -7.07
CA VAL A 136 -25.83 10.19 -5.93
C VAL A 136 -26.67 8.91 -5.92
N GLU A 137 -26.63 8.18 -4.82
CA GLU A 137 -27.46 6.98 -4.62
C GLU A 137 -28.52 7.22 -3.55
N LEU A 138 -29.79 7.11 -3.96
CA LEU A 138 -30.94 7.20 -3.05
C LEU A 138 -31.52 5.82 -2.83
N GLY A 139 -31.64 5.41 -1.56
CA GLY A 139 -32.25 4.14 -1.22
C GLY A 139 -32.48 3.95 0.28
N PRO A 140 -33.28 2.95 0.68
CA PRO A 140 -33.57 2.62 2.08
C PRO A 140 -32.31 2.33 2.91
N ARG A 141 -32.42 2.36 4.23
CA ARG A 141 -31.32 1.95 5.13
C ARG A 141 -31.04 0.45 4.97
N GLY A 142 -29.79 0.04 5.22
CA GLY A 142 -29.40 -1.38 5.19
C GLY A 142 -29.07 -1.96 3.80
N THR A 143 -29.06 -1.16 2.73
CA THR A 143 -28.78 -1.64 1.36
C THR A 143 -27.30 -1.60 0.96
N GLY A 144 -26.38 -1.50 1.93
CA GLY A 144 -24.93 -1.51 1.71
C GLY A 144 -24.38 -0.29 0.96
N LYS A 145 -25.15 0.80 0.82
CA LYS A 145 -24.75 2.03 0.08
C LYS A 145 -23.41 2.61 0.54
N SER A 146 -23.18 2.58 1.85
CA SER A 146 -21.98 3.13 2.47
C SER A 146 -20.82 2.13 2.56
N HIS A 147 -21.07 0.84 2.30
CA HIS A 147 -20.08 -0.21 2.56
C HIS A 147 -18.79 0.00 1.75
N LEU A 148 -18.92 0.21 0.44
CA LEU A 148 -17.76 0.40 -0.43
C LEU A 148 -17.00 1.69 -0.09
N PHE A 149 -17.73 2.79 0.15
CA PHE A 149 -17.14 4.07 0.52
C PHE A 149 -16.36 3.98 1.84
N GLN A 150 -16.89 3.28 2.84
CA GLN A 150 -16.22 3.11 4.14
C GLN A 150 -14.95 2.25 4.07
N GLN A 151 -14.91 1.28 3.16
CA GLN A 151 -13.78 0.33 3.07
C GLN A 151 -12.62 0.85 2.21
N ILE A 152 -12.91 1.73 1.24
CA ILE A 152 -11.93 2.12 0.20
C ILE A 152 -11.56 3.62 0.28
N SER A 153 -12.39 4.46 0.91
CA SER A 153 -12.05 5.89 1.04
C SER A 153 -10.94 6.08 2.08
N PRO A 154 -9.84 6.79 1.74
CA PRO A 154 -8.73 7.06 2.66
C PRO A 154 -9.10 7.99 3.84
N TYR A 155 -10.35 8.47 3.91
CA TYR A 155 -10.85 9.37 4.95
C TYR A 155 -11.99 8.76 5.79
N SER A 156 -12.18 7.44 5.77
CA SER A 156 -13.12 6.74 6.67
C SER A 156 -12.46 6.29 7.97
#